data_AF-A0A854X3Q5-F1
#
_entry.id   AF-A0A854X3Q5-F1
#
_cell.length_a   1.000
_cell.length_b   1.000
_cell.length_c   1.000
_cell.angle_alpha   90.00
_cell.angle_beta   90.00
_cell.angle_gamma   90.00
#
_symmetry.space_group_name_H-M   'P 1'
#
loop_
_entity.id
_entity.type
_entity.pdbx_description
1 polymer ?
#
loop_
_entity_poly.entity_id
_entity_poly.type
_entity_poly.pdbx_seq_one_letter_code
_entity_poly.pdbx_strand_id
1 'polypeptide(L)'
;MGRGKEFFQGMTKTRLKEMIREEIAAVEFGQEFESALISDLISQKHYHCAAQSLRPCRFRKLHRPGAAYDFQGYFPDYGWHGVSWTQCIEPRDEIAWLERALRDAARPIISTYKATHPVCERCRDHPSTEVDHVLPEFNLMVSQIIQTLSLSQVEEIFSRFDWLDTEPFSLPPGHPALQLIAESHQTANLQAVCKPCHVLNGNERRRAVD
;
A
#
# COMPACT_ATOMS: atom_id res chain seq x y z
N MET A 1 17.61 -8.13 17.44
CA MET A 1 17.45 -6.66 17.58
C MET A 1 16.70 -6.39 18.88
N GLY A 2 17.26 -5.59 19.79
CA GLY A 2 16.74 -5.41 21.16
C GLY A 2 15.45 -4.59 21.22
N ARG A 3 14.49 -5.02 22.06
CA ARG A 3 13.30 -4.24 22.41
C ARG A 3 13.73 -2.89 22.99
N GLY A 4 13.08 -1.80 22.57
CA GLY A 4 13.23 -0.48 23.20
C GLY A 4 14.38 0.40 22.68
N LYS A 5 14.99 0.09 21.53
CA LYS A 5 15.97 1.03 20.93
C LYS A 5 15.28 2.33 20.53
N GLU A 6 15.90 3.46 20.89
CA GLU A 6 15.48 4.79 20.43
C GLU A 6 15.50 4.86 18.90
N PHE A 7 14.48 5.49 18.33
CA PHE A 7 14.25 5.57 16.90
C PHE A 7 14.32 7.01 16.38
N PHE A 8 13.63 7.94 17.05
CA PHE A 8 13.53 9.32 16.62
C PHE A 8 13.34 10.23 17.83
N GLN A 9 14.15 11.29 17.94
CA GLN A 9 14.10 12.27 19.05
C GLN A 9 14.02 11.59 20.44
N GLY A 10 14.84 10.56 20.69
CA GLY A 10 14.87 9.82 21.98
C GLY A 10 13.66 8.90 22.21
N MET A 11 12.71 8.81 21.29
CA MET A 11 11.52 7.97 21.41
C MET A 11 11.67 6.63 20.69
N THR A 12 11.09 5.58 21.27
CA THR A 12 10.87 4.31 20.56
C THR A 12 9.80 4.46 19.47
N LYS A 13 9.76 3.54 18.49
CA LYS A 13 8.70 3.53 17.46
C LYS A 13 7.29 3.50 18.06
N THR A 14 7.09 2.72 19.12
CA THR A 14 5.79 2.60 19.80
C THR A 14 5.38 3.94 20.42
N ARG A 15 6.27 4.56 21.20
CA ARG A 15 5.98 5.84 21.85
C ARG A 15 5.72 6.96 20.84
N LEU A 16 6.51 7.02 19.77
CA LEU A 16 6.34 7.98 18.69
C LEU A 16 4.97 7.82 18.01
N LYS A 17 4.53 6.59 17.73
CA LYS A 17 3.22 6.30 17.15
C LYS A 17 2.06 6.76 18.04
N GLU A 18 2.17 6.54 19.35
CA GLU A 18 1.16 6.97 20.31
C GLU A 18 1.04 8.49 20.33
N MET A 19 2.15 9.21 20.46
CA MET A 19 2.16 10.67 20.49
C MET A 19 1.58 11.29 19.22
N ILE A 20 1.99 10.80 18.03
CA ILE A 20 1.44 11.32 16.77
C ILE A 20 -0.06 11.03 16.65
N ARG A 21 -0.54 9.88 17.12
CA ARG A 21 -1.97 9.55 17.12
C ARG A 21 -2.75 10.47 18.05
N GLU A 22 -2.22 10.78 19.23
CA GLU A 22 -2.84 11.73 20.18
C GLU A 22 -2.95 13.13 19.56
N GLU A 23 -1.88 13.64 18.95
CA GLU A 23 -1.89 14.94 18.25
C GLU A 23 -2.95 14.98 17.13
N ILE A 24 -3.01 13.93 16.30
CA ILE A 24 -3.98 13.86 15.18
C ILE A 24 -5.41 13.64 15.68
N ALA A 25 -5.60 12.96 16.82
CA ALA A 25 -6.92 12.74 17.40
C ALA A 25 -7.51 14.03 17.99
N ALA A 26 -6.67 14.94 18.48
CA ALA A 26 -7.08 16.20 19.10
C ALA A 26 -7.61 17.26 18.12
N VAL A 27 -7.41 17.06 16.81
CA VAL A 27 -7.86 17.99 15.76
C VAL A 27 -9.09 17.45 15.02
N GLU A 28 -9.96 18.33 14.55
CA GLU A 28 -11.12 17.93 13.74
C GLU A 28 -10.75 17.67 12.28
N PHE A 29 -11.65 17.04 11.53
CA PHE A 29 -11.47 16.88 10.08
C PHE A 29 -11.47 18.23 9.36
N GLY A 30 -10.53 18.42 8.44
CA GLY A 30 -10.32 19.68 7.71
C GLY A 30 -9.65 20.79 8.53
N GLN A 31 -9.50 20.62 9.84
CA GLN A 31 -8.77 21.57 10.68
C GLN A 31 -7.26 21.48 10.40
N GLU A 32 -6.66 22.63 10.12
CA GLU A 32 -5.20 22.75 9.98
C GLU A 32 -4.54 22.81 11.36
N PHE A 33 -3.37 22.20 11.48
CA PHE A 33 -2.55 22.27 12.69
C PHE A 33 -1.06 22.19 12.37
N GLU A 34 -0.24 22.59 13.33
CA GLU A 34 1.22 22.53 13.25
C GLU A 34 1.75 21.47 14.22
N SER A 35 2.79 20.75 13.82
CA SER A 35 3.49 19.81 14.69
C SER A 35 4.96 19.72 14.30
N ALA A 36 5.85 20.26 15.13
CA ALA A 36 7.29 20.17 14.90
C ALA A 36 7.76 18.70 14.86
N LEU A 37 7.19 17.85 15.72
CA LEU A 37 7.47 16.42 15.76
C LEU A 37 7.17 15.74 14.41
N ILE A 38 5.96 15.95 13.88
CA ILE A 38 5.55 15.35 12.61
C ILE A 38 6.34 15.96 11.45
N SER A 39 6.54 17.29 11.44
CA SER A 39 7.33 17.98 10.41
C SER A 39 8.75 17.43 10.31
N ASP A 40 9.41 17.26 11.45
CA ASP A 40 10.79 16.77 11.50
C ASP A 40 10.85 15.27 11.16
N LEU A 41 9.86 14.48 11.58
CA LEU A 41 9.77 13.08 11.20
C LEU A 41 9.64 12.94 9.67
N ILE A 42 8.73 13.70 9.05
CA ILE A 42 8.54 13.67 7.60
C ILE A 42 9.82 14.15 6.89
N SER A 43 10.39 15.28 7.29
CA SER A 43 11.57 15.83 6.60
C SER A 43 12.80 14.93 6.70
N GLN A 44 12.96 14.16 7.78
CA GLN A 44 14.15 13.33 7.99
C GLN A 44 13.97 11.86 7.55
N LYS A 45 12.73 11.35 7.50
CA LYS A 45 12.48 9.90 7.28
C LYS A 45 11.61 9.59 6.09
N HIS A 46 10.87 10.55 5.54
CA HIS A 46 10.13 10.31 4.30
C HIS A 46 11.12 10.25 3.12
N TYR A 47 11.09 9.16 2.34
CA TYR A 47 12.11 8.90 1.31
C TYR A 47 12.32 10.09 0.35
N HIS A 48 11.24 10.71 -0.12
CA HIS A 48 11.33 11.86 -1.03
C HIS A 48 11.66 13.16 -0.30
N CYS A 49 11.05 13.41 0.87
CA CYS A 49 11.24 14.68 1.56
C CYS A 49 12.66 14.79 2.12
N ALA A 50 13.21 13.70 2.64
CA ALA A 50 14.60 13.64 3.09
C ALA A 50 15.59 13.83 1.94
N ALA A 51 15.33 13.24 0.77
CA ALA A 51 16.19 13.41 -0.41
C ALA A 51 16.16 14.85 -0.95
N GLN A 52 15.00 15.49 -0.92
CA GLN A 52 14.79 16.83 -1.48
C GLN A 52 14.84 17.95 -0.43
N SER A 53 15.23 17.64 0.81
CA SER A 53 15.23 18.58 1.94
C SER A 53 13.89 19.31 2.15
N LEU A 54 12.78 18.64 1.83
CA LEU A 54 11.43 19.20 1.97
C LEU A 54 10.92 19.03 3.40
N ARG A 55 10.30 20.07 3.93
CA ARG A 55 9.70 20.05 5.28
C ARG A 55 8.29 20.64 5.24
N PRO A 56 7.25 19.87 5.60
CA PRO A 56 5.91 20.43 5.71
C PRO A 56 5.83 21.35 6.93
N CYS A 57 5.06 22.44 6.84
CA CYS A 57 4.87 23.36 7.95
C CYS A 57 3.50 23.25 8.63
N ARG A 58 2.48 22.73 7.92
CA ARG A 58 1.13 22.50 8.46
C ARG A 58 0.60 21.14 8.04
N PHE A 59 -0.39 20.65 8.76
CA PHE A 59 -1.03 19.37 8.51
C PHE A 59 -2.55 19.48 8.56
N ARG A 60 -3.24 18.55 7.90
CA ARG A 60 -4.67 18.34 8.05
C ARG A 60 -5.04 16.88 7.82
N LYS A 61 -6.13 16.44 8.43
CA LYS A 61 -6.76 15.14 8.13
C LYS A 61 -8.07 15.36 7.37
N LEU A 62 -8.28 14.61 6.30
CA LEU A 62 -9.47 14.67 5.45
C LEU A 62 -10.24 13.36 5.54
N HIS A 63 -11.57 13.46 5.43
CA HIS A 63 -12.42 12.27 5.44
C HIS A 63 -12.19 11.43 4.18
N ARG A 64 -12.00 10.13 4.36
CA ARG A 64 -11.86 9.16 3.27
C ARG A 64 -12.86 8.01 3.43
N PRO A 65 -13.80 7.84 2.48
CA PRO A 65 -14.70 6.68 2.50
C PRO A 65 -13.92 5.35 2.54
N GLY A 66 -14.24 4.49 3.51
CA GLY A 66 -13.61 3.17 3.65
C GLY A 66 -12.20 3.16 4.27
N ALA A 67 -11.68 4.30 4.72
CA ALA A 67 -10.44 4.38 5.49
C ALA A 67 -10.62 5.31 6.71
N ALA A 68 -9.61 5.42 7.57
CA ALA A 68 -9.68 6.30 8.73
C ALA A 68 -9.68 7.79 8.31
N TYR A 69 -8.68 8.20 7.52
CA TYR A 69 -8.53 9.55 6.98
C TYR A 69 -7.41 9.58 5.93
N ASP A 70 -7.43 10.60 5.06
CA ASP A 70 -6.23 11.01 4.32
C ASP A 70 -5.47 12.05 5.13
N PHE A 71 -4.15 11.91 5.21
CA PHE A 71 -3.27 12.81 5.95
C PHE A 71 -2.43 13.64 4.98
N GLN A 72 -2.51 14.96 5.10
CA GLN A 72 -1.79 15.86 4.21
C GLN A 72 -0.86 16.79 4.98
N GLY A 73 0.29 17.07 4.39
CA GLY A 73 1.23 18.11 4.81
C GLY A 73 1.22 19.25 3.79
N TYR A 74 1.26 20.49 4.28
CA TYR A 74 1.42 21.68 3.46
C TYR A 74 2.91 22.01 3.33
N PHE A 75 3.38 22.06 2.09
CA PHE A 75 4.74 22.45 1.72
C PHE A 75 4.66 23.81 1.03
N PRO A 76 5.39 24.84 1.46
CA PRO A 76 5.25 26.20 0.92
C PRO A 76 5.29 26.28 -0.61
N ASP A 77 6.18 25.52 -1.25
CA ASP A 77 6.40 25.58 -2.70
C ASP A 77 5.51 24.61 -3.49
N TYR A 78 4.81 23.68 -2.83
CA TYR A 78 4.06 22.60 -3.50
C TYR A 78 2.59 22.50 -3.06
N GLY A 79 2.21 23.19 -1.98
CA GLY A 79 0.86 23.13 -1.44
C GLY A 79 0.60 21.86 -0.63
N TRP A 80 -0.65 21.39 -0.65
CA TRP A 80 -1.11 20.26 0.15
C TRP A 80 -0.86 18.92 -0.56
N HIS A 81 -0.01 18.08 0.03
CA HIS A 81 0.29 16.74 -0.49
C HIS A 81 0.07 15.65 0.55
N GLY A 82 -0.25 14.45 0.09
CA GLY A 82 -0.36 13.26 0.93
C GLY A 82 0.99 12.91 1.54
N VAL A 83 1.03 12.77 2.87
CA VAL A 83 2.23 12.32 3.58
C VAL A 83 1.85 11.19 4.54
N SER A 84 2.69 10.17 4.64
CA SER A 84 2.43 9.02 5.49
C SER A 84 3.43 8.98 6.64
N TRP A 85 3.08 9.61 7.77
CA TRP A 85 3.90 9.56 8.99
C TRP A 85 4.16 8.11 9.46
N THR A 86 3.20 7.21 9.23
CA THR A 86 3.36 5.77 9.50
C THR A 86 4.48 5.15 8.68
N GLN A 87 4.59 5.48 7.39
CA GLN A 87 5.67 5.01 6.51
C GLN A 87 7.03 5.63 6.87
N CYS A 88 7.05 6.74 7.60
CA CYS A 88 8.30 7.29 8.14
C CYS A 88 8.82 6.47 9.33
N ILE A 89 7.95 5.77 10.05
CA ILE A 89 8.30 4.90 11.18
C ILE A 89 8.53 3.46 10.71
N GLU A 90 7.72 3.02 9.74
CA GLU A 90 7.71 1.69 9.14
C GLU A 90 7.73 1.84 7.61
N PRO A 91 8.89 2.20 7.04
CA PRO A 91 9.02 2.35 5.60
C PRO A 91 8.77 0.99 4.94
N ARG A 92 8.01 1.01 3.85
CA ARG A 92 7.99 -0.10 2.90
C ARG A 92 9.38 -0.24 2.30
N ASP A 93 9.83 -1.48 2.21
CA ASP A 93 10.98 -1.82 1.38
C ASP A 93 10.58 -1.85 -0.10
N GLU A 94 11.59 -2.01 -0.94
CA GLU A 94 11.46 -2.10 -2.40
C GLU A 94 10.46 -3.19 -2.82
N ILE A 95 10.55 -4.36 -2.18
CA ILE A 95 9.68 -5.51 -2.45
C ILE A 95 8.22 -5.14 -2.18
N ALA A 96 7.91 -4.53 -1.04
CA ALA A 96 6.55 -4.14 -0.71
C ALA A 96 5.97 -3.10 -1.69
N TRP A 97 6.81 -2.23 -2.27
CA TRP A 97 6.39 -1.32 -3.33
C TRP A 97 6.09 -2.04 -4.65
N LEU A 98 6.95 -2.98 -5.05
CA LEU A 98 6.74 -3.81 -6.23
C LEU A 98 5.47 -4.67 -6.10
N GLU A 99 5.26 -5.31 -4.96
CA GLU A 99 4.05 -6.11 -4.69
C GLU A 99 2.78 -5.28 -4.83
N ARG A 100 2.80 -4.05 -4.32
CA ARG A 100 1.67 -3.13 -4.44
C ARG A 100 1.42 -2.73 -5.90
N ALA A 101 2.47 -2.36 -6.64
CA ALA A 101 2.34 -1.99 -8.04
C ALA A 101 1.79 -3.15 -8.89
N LEU A 102 2.23 -4.39 -8.62
CA LEU A 102 1.71 -5.60 -9.26
C LEU A 102 0.26 -5.90 -8.89
N ARG A 103 -0.13 -5.69 -7.62
CA ARG A 103 -1.52 -5.80 -7.18
C ARG A 103 -2.42 -4.80 -7.89
N ASP A 104 -1.97 -3.57 -8.04
CA ASP A 104 -2.72 -2.53 -8.73
C ASP A 104 -2.84 -2.84 -10.24
N ALA A 105 -1.78 -3.37 -10.86
CA ALA A 105 -1.80 -3.86 -12.23
C ALA A 105 -2.75 -5.05 -12.46
N ALA A 106 -2.96 -5.91 -11.46
CA ALA A 106 -3.89 -7.04 -11.55
C ALA A 106 -5.37 -6.65 -11.39
N ARG A 107 -5.69 -5.45 -10.86
CA ARG A 107 -7.07 -5.03 -10.57
C ARG A 107 -8.02 -5.11 -11.76
N PRO A 108 -7.65 -4.72 -12.99
CA PRO A 108 -8.55 -4.82 -14.15
C PRO A 108 -8.92 -6.28 -14.47
N ILE A 109 -7.96 -7.21 -14.36
CA ILE A 109 -8.18 -8.65 -14.59
C ILE A 109 -9.16 -9.19 -13.55
N ILE A 110 -8.89 -8.91 -12.27
CA ILE A 110 -9.72 -9.34 -11.14
C ILE A 110 -11.14 -8.77 -11.26
N SER A 111 -11.26 -7.49 -11.59
CA SER A 111 -12.56 -6.81 -11.70
C SER A 111 -13.38 -7.39 -12.86
N THR A 112 -12.74 -7.67 -14.00
CA THR A 112 -13.38 -8.31 -15.16
C THR A 112 -13.89 -9.70 -14.80
N TYR A 113 -13.06 -10.52 -14.14
CA TYR A 113 -13.48 -11.85 -13.70
C TYR A 113 -14.65 -11.79 -12.71
N LYS A 114 -14.63 -10.88 -11.74
CA LYS A 114 -15.73 -10.72 -10.78
C LYS A 114 -17.04 -10.30 -11.49
N ALA A 115 -16.95 -9.41 -12.47
CA ALA A 115 -18.12 -8.94 -13.21
C ALA A 115 -18.83 -10.07 -13.99
N THR A 116 -18.09 -11.08 -14.46
CA THR A 116 -18.69 -12.25 -15.15
C THR A 116 -19.20 -13.32 -14.18
N HIS A 117 -18.90 -13.21 -12.88
CA HIS A 117 -19.30 -14.18 -11.85
C HIS A 117 -20.00 -13.46 -10.68
N PRO A 118 -21.24 -12.95 -10.86
CA PRO A 118 -21.90 -12.09 -9.87
C PRO A 118 -22.36 -12.82 -8.60
N VAL A 119 -22.40 -14.16 -8.61
CA VAL A 119 -22.78 -15.01 -7.47
C VAL A 119 -21.56 -15.79 -7.00
N CYS A 120 -21.42 -15.97 -5.70
CA CYS A 120 -20.35 -16.73 -5.08
C CYS A 120 -20.26 -18.14 -5.65
N GLU A 121 -19.13 -18.48 -6.27
CA GLU A 121 -18.92 -19.78 -6.91
C GLU A 121 -18.77 -20.93 -5.90
N ARG A 122 -18.47 -20.60 -4.64
CA ARG A 122 -18.34 -21.57 -3.55
C ARG A 122 -19.69 -21.93 -2.92
N CYS A 123 -20.47 -20.95 -2.43
CA CYS A 123 -21.75 -21.23 -1.76
C CYS A 123 -22.97 -21.15 -2.68
N ARG A 124 -22.85 -20.51 -3.85
CA ARG A 124 -23.91 -20.33 -4.86
C ARG A 124 -25.16 -19.58 -4.38
N ASP A 125 -25.07 -18.92 -3.23
CA ASP A 125 -26.22 -18.32 -2.54
C ASP A 125 -26.08 -16.79 -2.41
N HIS A 126 -24.87 -16.31 -2.11
CA HIS A 126 -24.62 -14.88 -1.87
C HIS A 126 -23.97 -14.21 -3.10
N PRO A 127 -24.12 -12.89 -3.27
CA PRO A 127 -23.35 -12.14 -4.26
C PRO A 127 -21.84 -12.31 -4.06
N SER A 128 -21.09 -12.39 -5.16
CA SER A 128 -19.64 -12.34 -5.10
C SER A 128 -19.19 -10.92 -4.72
N THR A 129 -18.25 -10.83 -3.79
CA THR A 129 -17.70 -9.54 -3.34
C THR A 129 -16.19 -9.49 -3.50
N GLU A 130 -15.54 -10.66 -3.47
CA GLU A 130 -14.10 -10.87 -3.54
C GLU A 130 -13.77 -11.83 -4.69
N VAL A 131 -12.49 -11.87 -5.09
CA VAL A 131 -11.94 -12.91 -5.97
C VAL A 131 -10.74 -13.51 -5.28
N ASP A 132 -10.76 -14.83 -5.11
CA ASP A 132 -9.68 -15.60 -4.53
C ASP A 132 -8.78 -16.17 -5.62
N HIS A 133 -7.47 -16.04 -5.45
CA HIS A 133 -6.47 -16.75 -6.25
C HIS A 133 -6.25 -18.13 -5.63
N VAL A 134 -7.00 -19.13 -6.12
CA VAL A 134 -6.96 -20.49 -5.58
C VAL A 134 -5.62 -21.16 -5.88
N LEU A 135 -5.14 -21.03 -7.13
CA LEU A 135 -3.84 -21.56 -7.54
C LEU A 135 -3.31 -20.84 -8.80
N PRO A 136 -2.06 -20.31 -8.80
CA PRO A 136 -1.24 -20.05 -7.63
C PRO A 136 -1.86 -18.98 -6.72
N GLU A 137 -1.50 -18.97 -5.44
CA GLU A 137 -1.84 -17.85 -4.57
C GLU A 137 -1.23 -16.55 -5.10
N PHE A 138 -1.95 -15.44 -4.98
CA PHE A 138 -1.52 -14.15 -5.52
C PHE A 138 -0.12 -13.74 -5.04
N ASN A 139 0.16 -13.93 -3.75
CA ASN A 139 1.46 -13.56 -3.19
C ASN A 139 2.60 -14.41 -3.78
N LEU A 140 2.37 -15.71 -4.02
CA LEU A 140 3.36 -16.57 -4.66
C LEU A 140 3.62 -16.14 -6.11
N MET A 141 2.55 -15.85 -6.86
CA MET A 141 2.64 -15.32 -8.22
C MET A 141 3.46 -14.03 -8.27
N VAL A 142 3.16 -13.08 -7.39
CA VAL A 142 3.87 -11.80 -7.33
C VAL A 142 5.34 -11.98 -6.94
N SER A 143 5.64 -12.83 -5.94
CA SER A 143 7.02 -13.12 -5.56
C SER A 143 7.83 -13.73 -6.72
N GLN A 144 7.24 -14.64 -7.49
CA GLN A 144 7.87 -15.23 -8.67
C GLN A 144 8.15 -14.18 -9.74
N ILE A 145 7.20 -13.28 -10.02
CA ILE A 145 7.41 -12.17 -10.97
C ILE A 145 8.55 -11.27 -10.51
N ILE A 146 8.58 -10.87 -9.24
CA ILE A 146 9.64 -10.00 -8.71
C ILE A 146 11.02 -10.67 -8.86
N GLN A 147 11.11 -11.99 -8.63
CA GLN A 147 12.36 -12.74 -8.77
C GLN A 147 12.89 -12.85 -10.20
N THR A 148 12.05 -12.65 -11.22
CA THR A 148 12.48 -12.68 -12.62
C THR A 148 12.90 -11.31 -13.16
N LEU A 149 12.64 -10.23 -12.43
CA LEU A 149 13.03 -8.89 -12.83
C LEU A 149 14.55 -8.70 -12.73
N SER A 150 15.14 -8.10 -13.76
CA SER A 150 16.53 -7.62 -13.69
C SER A 150 16.64 -6.37 -12.84
N LEU A 151 17.85 -6.07 -12.34
CA LEU A 151 18.14 -4.83 -11.63
C LEU A 151 17.74 -3.59 -12.45
N SER A 152 18.03 -3.58 -13.75
CA SER A 152 17.70 -2.46 -14.64
C SER A 152 16.18 -2.23 -14.78
N GLN A 153 15.37 -3.30 -14.75
CA GLN A 153 13.91 -3.21 -14.79
C GLN A 153 13.35 -2.65 -13.47
N VAL A 154 13.94 -3.07 -12.35
CA VAL A 154 13.61 -2.51 -11.04
C VAL A 154 13.96 -1.03 -10.98
N GLU A 155 15.16 -0.64 -11.41
CA GLU A 155 15.58 0.76 -11.49
C GLU A 155 14.65 1.60 -12.37
N GLU A 156 14.22 1.06 -13.52
CA GLU A 156 13.23 1.72 -14.40
C GLU A 156 11.92 2.00 -13.66
N ILE A 157 11.38 1.01 -12.94
CA ILE A 157 10.16 1.18 -12.14
C ILE A 157 10.31 2.30 -11.11
N PHE A 158 11.40 2.31 -10.33
CA PHE A 158 11.59 3.31 -9.28
C PHE A 158 12.04 4.68 -9.80
N SER A 159 12.59 4.78 -11.02
CA SER A 159 12.94 6.06 -11.63
C SER A 159 11.74 6.98 -11.85
N ARG A 160 10.53 6.40 -11.92
CA ARG A 160 9.26 7.11 -12.07
C ARG A 160 8.57 7.40 -10.74
N PHE A 161 9.20 7.07 -9.62
CA PHE A 161 8.63 7.32 -8.31
C PHE A 161 8.67 8.82 -8.01
N ASP A 162 7.61 9.53 -8.39
CA ASP A 162 7.40 10.92 -8.06
C ASP A 162 6.37 11.06 -6.93
N TRP A 163 6.79 11.65 -5.81
CA TRP A 163 5.91 11.93 -4.68
C TRP A 163 4.97 13.11 -4.94
N LEU A 164 5.41 14.04 -5.80
CA LEU A 164 4.61 15.21 -6.15
C LEU A 164 3.45 14.85 -7.07
N ASP A 165 3.53 13.69 -7.73
CA ASP A 165 2.44 13.17 -8.52
C ASP A 165 1.26 12.79 -7.60
N THR A 166 0.07 13.20 -8.02
CA THR A 166 -1.18 12.82 -7.37
C THR A 166 -1.63 11.42 -7.77
N GLU A 167 -1.11 10.90 -8.88
CA GLU A 167 -1.39 9.55 -9.34
C GLU A 167 -0.70 8.50 -8.47
N PRO A 168 -1.35 7.37 -8.18
CA PRO A 168 -0.72 6.28 -7.45
C PRO A 168 0.51 5.74 -8.20
N PHE A 169 1.59 5.46 -7.45
CA PHE A 169 2.73 4.74 -7.99
C PHE A 169 2.30 3.44 -8.69
N SER A 170 2.61 3.34 -9.97
CA SER A 170 2.21 2.23 -10.84
C SER A 170 3.37 1.79 -11.73
N LEU A 171 3.30 0.56 -12.24
CA LEU A 171 4.27 0.07 -13.21
C LEU A 171 4.25 0.93 -14.50
N PRO A 172 5.42 1.18 -15.13
CA PRO A 172 5.47 1.90 -16.40
C PRO A 172 4.65 1.18 -17.50
N PRO A 173 3.95 1.91 -18.39
CA PRO A 173 3.31 1.31 -19.56
C PRO A 173 4.33 0.53 -20.40
N GLY A 174 3.97 -0.70 -20.80
CA GLY A 174 4.86 -1.58 -21.55
C GLY A 174 5.96 -2.27 -20.74
N HIS A 175 6.05 -2.02 -19.42
CA HIS A 175 7.04 -2.68 -18.59
C HIS A 175 6.82 -4.22 -18.58
N PRO A 176 7.87 -5.05 -18.70
CA PRO A 176 7.75 -6.52 -18.79
C PRO A 176 6.95 -7.17 -17.66
N ALA A 177 6.98 -6.59 -16.45
CA ALA A 177 6.17 -7.05 -15.33
C ALA A 177 4.66 -7.03 -15.60
N LEU A 178 4.16 -6.11 -16.44
CA LEU A 178 2.75 -6.06 -16.87
C LEU A 178 2.39 -7.26 -17.76
N GLN A 179 3.33 -7.70 -18.60
CA GLN A 179 3.13 -8.89 -19.41
C GLN A 179 3.17 -10.15 -18.53
N LEU A 180 4.14 -10.25 -17.62
CA LEU A 180 4.26 -11.39 -16.70
C LEU A 180 3.02 -11.56 -15.81
N ILE A 181 2.44 -10.46 -15.30
CA ILE A 181 1.21 -10.54 -14.51
C ILE A 181 0.04 -11.01 -15.37
N ALA A 182 -0.09 -10.52 -16.61
CA ALA A 182 -1.14 -10.93 -17.53
C ALA A 182 -1.03 -12.42 -17.90
N GLU A 183 0.17 -12.89 -18.26
CA GLU A 183 0.45 -14.28 -18.59
C GLU A 183 0.18 -15.21 -17.40
N SER A 184 0.60 -14.81 -16.20
CA SER A 184 0.33 -15.58 -14.98
C SER A 184 -1.17 -15.74 -14.69
N HIS A 185 -1.99 -14.74 -15.05
CA HIS A 185 -3.44 -14.81 -14.89
C HIS A 185 -4.15 -15.65 -15.96
N GLN A 186 -3.49 -16.00 -17.08
CA GLN A 186 -4.09 -16.88 -18.11
C GLN A 186 -4.23 -18.32 -17.60
N THR A 187 -3.34 -18.74 -16.70
CA THR A 187 -3.33 -20.10 -16.12
C THR A 187 -3.76 -20.12 -14.66
N ALA A 188 -4.01 -18.95 -14.06
CA ALA A 188 -4.47 -18.85 -12.69
C ALA A 188 -5.89 -19.38 -12.54
N ASN A 189 -6.10 -20.21 -11.52
CA ASN A 189 -7.40 -20.61 -11.05
C ASN A 189 -7.94 -19.53 -10.09
N LEU A 190 -8.88 -18.74 -10.59
CA LEU A 190 -9.59 -17.72 -9.82
C LEU A 190 -10.94 -18.27 -9.35
N GLN A 191 -11.44 -17.72 -8.24
CA GLN A 191 -12.78 -18.01 -7.75
C GLN A 191 -13.43 -16.74 -7.20
N ALA A 192 -14.54 -16.31 -7.78
CA ALA A 192 -15.37 -15.22 -7.28
C ALA A 192 -16.19 -15.72 -6.10
N VAL A 193 -15.98 -15.11 -4.92
CA VAL A 193 -16.56 -15.60 -3.66
C VAL A 193 -17.17 -14.46 -2.86
N CYS A 194 -18.13 -14.80 -2.00
CA CYS A 194 -18.58 -13.89 -0.96
C CYS A 194 -17.52 -13.80 0.16
N LYS A 195 -17.52 -12.70 0.91
CA LYS A 195 -16.56 -12.45 1.99
C LYS A 195 -16.42 -13.60 3.00
N PRO A 196 -17.49 -14.27 3.49
CA PRO A 196 -17.35 -15.45 4.35
C PRO A 196 -16.61 -16.61 3.69
N CYS A 197 -16.92 -16.93 2.43
CA CYS A 197 -16.26 -18.00 1.69
C CYS A 197 -14.78 -17.68 1.42
N HIS A 198 -14.43 -16.41 1.14
CA HIS A 198 -13.03 -15.99 1.00
C HIS A 198 -12.21 -16.27 2.27
N VAL A 199 -12.77 -15.96 3.44
CA VAL A 199 -12.13 -16.25 4.73
C VAL A 199 -11.99 -17.77 4.96
N LEU A 200 -13.00 -18.56 4.58
CA LEU A 200 -12.92 -20.02 4.65
C LEU A 200 -11.81 -20.58 3.75
N ASN A 201 -11.70 -20.12 2.51
CA ASN A 201 -10.61 -20.51 1.59
C ASN A 201 -9.24 -20.25 2.25
N GLY A 202 -9.03 -19.05 2.80
CA GLY A 202 -7.79 -18.70 3.48
C GLY A 202 -7.51 -19.51 4.75
N ASN A 203 -8.54 -19.92 5.49
CA ASN A 203 -8.38 -20.78 6.66
C ASN A 203 -8.00 -22.21 6.27
N GLU A 204 -8.61 -22.75 5.22
CA GLU A 204 -8.33 -24.10 4.71
C GLU A 204 -6.91 -24.21 4.17
N ARG A 205 -6.45 -23.21 3.42
CA ARG A 205 -5.05 -23.15 2.95
C ARG A 205 -4.04 -23.17 4.10
N ARG A 206 -4.25 -22.36 5.13
CA ARG A 206 -3.36 -22.33 6.31
C ARG A 206 -3.25 -23.70 6.98
N ARG A 207 -4.38 -24.40 7.11
CA ARG A 207 -4.41 -25.76 7.70
C ARG A 207 -3.79 -26.85 6.82
N ALA A 208 -3.65 -26.62 5.51
CA ALA A 208 -3.07 -27.58 4.59
C ALA A 208 -1.52 -27.49 4.52
N VAL A 209 -0.94 -26.42 5.07
CA VAL A 209 0.50 -26.16 5.12
C VAL A 209 1.11 -26.54 6.49
N ASP A 210 0.28 -26.74 7.51
CA ASP A 210 0.63 -27.28 8.84
C ASP A 210 0.59 -28.82 8.83
#